data_AF-A0A7C4C6Q6-F1
#
_entry.id   AF-A0A7C4C6Q6-F1
#
_cell.length_a   1.000
_cell.length_b   1.000
_cell.length_c   1.000
_cell.angle_alpha   90.00
_cell.angle_beta   90.00
_cell.angle_gamma   90.00
#
_symmetry.space_group_name_H-M   'P 1'
#
loop_
_entity.id
_entity.type
_entity.pdbx_description
1 polymer ?
#
loop_
_entity_poly.entity_id
_entity_poly.type
_entity_poly.pdbx_seq_one_letter_code
_entity_poly.pdbx_strand_id
1 'polypeptide(L)' 'METSSEICPLEWRYGSKEMRKLFSREEIMRRRLEVEVALTYGLAKAGIIEEWIPKKIEESASKV' A
#
# COMPACT_ATOMS: atom_id res chain seq x y z
N MET A 1 22.76 -10.73 5.08
CA MET A 1 21.36 -10.33 5.32
C MET A 1 20.68 -11.59 5.83
N GLU A 2 20.68 -11.80 7.15
CA GLU A 2 20.05 -12.99 7.73
C GLU A 2 18.54 -12.85 7.61
N THR A 3 17.92 -13.74 6.83
CA THR A 3 16.49 -13.98 6.92
C THR A 3 16.26 -14.79 8.20
N SER A 4 15.87 -14.13 9.29
CA SER A 4 15.36 -14.82 10.48
C SER A 4 14.29 -15.83 10.04
N SER A 5 14.44 -17.10 10.44
CA SER A 5 13.48 -18.17 10.17
C SER A 5 12.29 -18.15 11.13
N GLU A 6 12.06 -17.03 11.82
CA GLU A 6 10.95 -16.88 12.75
C GLU A 6 9.63 -16.78 11.99
N ILE A 7 8.86 -17.86 12.05
CA ILE A 7 7.54 -17.93 11.45
C ILE A 7 6.52 -17.45 12.47
N CYS A 8 5.77 -16.38 12.14
CA CYS A 8 4.66 -15.91 12.96
C CYS A 8 3.53 -16.97 12.99
N PRO A 9 3.14 -17.52 14.16
CA PRO A 9 2.09 -18.53 14.22
C PRO A 9 0.73 -18.03 13.73
N LEU A 10 0.46 -16.73 13.81
CA LEU A 10 -0.75 -16.13 13.26
C LEU A 10 -0.73 -16.12 11.73
N GLU A 11 0.43 -15.93 11.11
CA GLU A 11 0.58 -16.00 9.66
C GLU A 11 0.57 -17.46 9.16
N TRP A 12 1.14 -18.38 9.91
CA TRP A 12 1.28 -19.77 9.45
C TRP A 12 0.12 -20.70 9.84
N ARG A 13 -0.41 -20.59 11.07
CA ARG A 13 -1.34 -21.59 11.63
C ARG A 13 -2.71 -21.04 12.03
N TYR A 14 -2.75 -19.89 12.70
CA TYR A 14 -3.94 -19.49 13.46
C TYR A 14 -4.75 -18.35 12.83
N GLY A 15 -4.17 -17.53 11.96
CA GLY A 15 -4.89 -16.43 11.32
C GLY A 15 -6.01 -16.92 10.40
N SER A 16 -7.09 -16.15 10.29
CA SER A 16 -8.08 -16.39 9.25
C SER A 16 -7.51 -16.04 7.87
N LYS A 17 -8.17 -16.49 6.79
CA LYS A 17 -7.73 -16.15 5.42
C LYS A 17 -7.78 -14.64 5.19
N GLU A 18 -8.82 -14.00 5.71
CA GLU A 18 -9.07 -12.56 5.61
C GLU A 18 -7.99 -11.78 6.37
N MET A 19 -7.66 -12.22 7.59
CA MET A 19 -6.65 -11.55 8.40
C MET A 19 -5.25 -11.64 7.77
N ARG A 20 -4.87 -12.83 7.29
CA ARG A 20 -3.60 -13.01 6.59
C ARG A 20 -3.53 -12.21 5.30
N LYS A 21 -4.64 -12.15 4.55
CA LYS A 21 -4.72 -11.32 3.34
C LYS A 21 -4.48 -9.86 3.70
N LEU A 22 -5.17 -9.33 4.71
CA LEU A 22 -5.06 -7.92 5.10
C LEU A 22 -3.63 -7.50 5.46
N PHE A 23 -2.87 -8.39 6.10
CA PHE A 23 -1.47 -8.14 6.47
C PHE A 23 -0.44 -8.73 5.49
N SER A 24 -0.89 -9.19 4.32
CA SER A 24 0.05 -9.63 3.29
C SER A 24 0.90 -8.44 2.85
N ARG A 25 2.14 -8.71 2.43
CA ARG A 25 3.03 -7.67 1.91
C ARG A 25 2.41 -6.92 0.73
N GLU A 26 1.64 -7.63 -0.09
CA GLU A 26 0.90 -7.09 -1.23
C GLU A 26 -0.19 -6.10 -0.78
N GLU A 27 -1.08 -6.49 0.14
CA GLU A 27 -2.15 -5.60 0.62
C GLU A 27 -1.59 -4.40 1.41
N ILE A 28 -0.51 -4.59 2.18
CA ILE A 28 0.19 -3.48 2.85
C ILE A 28 0.75 -2.50 1.82
N MET A 29 1.39 -2.99 0.76
CA MET A 29 1.93 -2.13 -0.30
C MET A 29 0.80 -1.40 -1.04
N ARG A 30 -0.26 -2.10 -1.41
CA ARG A 30 -1.44 -1.55 -2.07
C ARG A 30 -2.06 -0.42 -1.24
N ARG A 31 -2.24 -0.63 0.06
CA ARG A 31 -2.77 0.41 0.97
C ARG A 31 -1.83 1.61 1.10
N ARG A 32 -0.51 1.41 1.09
CA ARG A 32 0.46 2.53 1.08
C ARG A 32 0.34 3.35 -0.20
N LEU A 33 0.21 2.71 -1.36
CA LEU A 33 -0.01 3.40 -2.64
C LEU A 33 -1.32 4.20 -2.65
N GLU A 34 -2.41 3.65 -2.10
CA GLU A 34 -3.68 4.39 -1.93
C GLU A 34 -3.48 5.67 -1.11
N VAL A 35 -2.67 5.61 -0.05
CA VAL A 35 -2.32 6.79 0.77
C VAL A 35 -1.51 7.81 -0.03
N GLU A 36 -0.50 7.37 -0.77
CA GLU A 36 0.31 8.27 -1.62
C GLU A 36 -0.55 8.99 -2.67
N VAL A 37 -1.47 8.28 -3.33
CA VAL A 37 -2.44 8.89 -4.26
C VAL A 37 -3.26 9.95 -3.54
N ALA A 38 -3.84 9.64 -2.37
CA ALA A 38 -4.63 10.60 -1.61
C ALA A 38 -3.82 11.84 -1.19
N LEU A 39 -2.55 11.66 -0.79
CA LEU A 39 -1.64 12.76 -0.48
C LEU A 39 -1.43 13.66 -1.70
N THR A 40 -1.21 13.09 -2.88
CA THR A 40 -1.00 13.89 -4.10
C THR A 40 -2.22 14.73 -4.47
N TYR A 41 -3.44 14.20 -4.31
CA TYR A 41 -4.66 14.98 -4.47
C TYR A 41 -4.74 16.15 -3.48
N GLY A 42 -4.34 15.93 -2.22
CA GLY A 42 -4.24 16.99 -1.21
C GLY A 42 -3.21 18.07 -1.59
N LEU A 43 -2.03 17.67 -2.06
CA LEU A 43 -0.97 18.57 -2.51
C LEU A 43 -1.40 19.41 -3.72
N ALA A 44 -2.09 18.80 -4.69
CA ALA A 44 -2.61 19.50 -5.85
C ALA A 44 -3.66 20.55 -5.44
N LYS A 45 -4.58 20.17 -4.55
CA LYS A 45 -5.59 21.10 -4.01
C LYS A 45 -4.97 22.25 -3.20
N ALA A 46 -3.82 22.02 -2.56
CA ALA A 46 -3.05 23.04 -1.87
C ALA A 46 -2.21 23.94 -2.81
N GLY A 47 -2.19 23.65 -4.11
CA GLY A 47 -1.40 24.39 -5.11
C GLY A 47 0.11 24.11 -5.03
N ILE A 48 0.53 23.03 -4.38
CA ILE A 48 1.94 22.66 -4.23
C ILE A 48 2.46 21.91 -5.47
N ILE A 49 1.56 21.15 -6.12
CA ILE A 49 1.84 20.43 -7.37
C ILE A 49 0.71 20.69 -8.37
N GLU A 50 0.96 20.38 -9.65
CA GLU A 50 -0.03 20.56 -10.73
C GLU A 50 -1.20 19.57 -10.64
N GLU A 51 -2.41 20.02 -10.99
CA GLU A 51 -3.65 19.23 -10.88
C GLU A 51 -3.68 17.93 -11.69
N TRP A 52 -2.84 17.80 -12.72
CA TRP A 52 -2.79 16.60 -13.55
C TRP A 52 -1.94 15.47 -12.93
N ILE A 53 -1.06 15.79 -11.97
CA ILE A 53 -0.12 14.83 -11.38
C ILE A 53 -0.80 13.70 -10.60
N PRO A 54 -1.79 13.97 -9.70
CA PRO A 54 -2.43 12.92 -8.90
C PRO A 54 -3.03 11.80 -9.77
N LYS A 55 -3.68 12.18 -10.87
CA LYS A 55 -4.29 11.23 -11.80
C LYS A 55 -3.26 10.31 -12.46
N LYS A 56 -2.11 10.85 -12.86
CA LYS A 56 -1.01 10.04 -13.43
C LYS A 56 -0.42 9.07 -12.41
N ILE A 57 -0.31 9.49 -11.15
CA ILE A 57 0.16 8.65 -10.05
C ILE A 57 -0.85 7.54 -9.76
N GLU A 58 -2.14 7.84 -9.70
CA GLU A 58 -3.23 6.87 -9.54
C GLU A 58 -3.24 5.80 -10.65
N GLU A 59 -3.11 6.23 -11.91
CA GLU A 59 -2.98 5.32 -13.06
C GLU A 59 -1.73 4.42 -12.99
N SER A 60 -0.67 4.89 -12.34
CA SER A 60 0.57 4.11 -12.17
C SER A 60 0.47 3.14 -10.98
N ALA A 61 -0.16 3.58 -9.89
CA ALA A 61 -0.39 2.78 -8.69
C ALA A 61 -1.30 1.56 -8.94
N SER A 62 -2.26 1.68 -9.86
CA SER A 62 -3.17 0.56 -10.22
C SER A 62 -2.53 -0.58 -11.01
N LYS A 63 -1.27 -0.42 -11.44
CA LYS A 63 -0.51 -1.42 -12.21
C LYS A 63 0.42 -2.28 -11.33
N VAL A 64 0.47 -1.99 -10.03
CA VAL A 64 1.28 -2.70 -9.02
C VAL A 64 0.39 -3.68 -8.28
#